data_AF-A0A8S9WHU9-F1
#
_entry.id   AF-A0A8S9WHU9-F1
#
_cell.length_a   1.000
_cell.length_b   1.000
_cell.length_c   1.000
_cell.angle_alpha   90.00
_cell.angle_beta   90.00
_cell.angle_gamma   90.00
#
_symmetry.space_group_name_H-M   'P 1'
#
loop_
_entity.id
_entity.type
_entity.pdbx_description
1 polymer ?
#
loop_
_entity_poly.entity_id
_entity_poly.type
_entity_poly.pdbx_seq_one_letter_code
_entity_poly.pdbx_strand_id
1 'polypeptide(L)'
;YDCPVCDGDGAHIYERCRKCSGRGFLYKRSKIFISHTKRDKEFCDTFDSIVARVGFPAYRSEFENIEKPAWKDIIKAINDSFAIFVLIGKELVESQDSGDPEWRFTQNWIAYEIGVASQIGIDVWAICDNVSINFPMPCINNYLPTGLGEDETFEYARSVLEKYKEGKTFPYPFRDLGVECLYDDCKLGFNLHTPLAPRHEIKCPQCLRKIK
;
A
#
# COMPACT_ATOMS: atom_id res chain seq x y z
N TYR A 1 -22.92 2.75 -2.50
CA TYR A 1 -21.70 3.54 -2.67
C TYR A 1 -21.53 4.28 -1.38
N ASP A 2 -20.34 4.23 -0.80
CA ASP A 2 -20.16 4.76 0.55
C ASP A 2 -19.43 6.08 0.46
N CYS A 3 -19.98 7.08 1.13
CA CYS A 3 -19.33 8.37 1.24
C CYS A 3 -18.38 8.36 2.45
N PRO A 4 -17.09 8.63 2.25
CA PRO A 4 -16.08 8.52 3.31
C PRO A 4 -16.24 9.57 4.42
N VAL A 5 -17.11 10.57 4.22
CA VAL A 5 -17.38 11.64 5.20
C VAL A 5 -18.57 11.30 6.10
N CYS A 6 -19.53 10.52 5.59
CA CYS A 6 -20.90 10.52 6.10
C CYS A 6 -21.50 9.13 6.30
N ASP A 7 -20.82 8.06 5.85
CA ASP A 7 -21.38 6.70 5.70
C ASP A 7 -22.80 6.76 5.14
N GLY A 8 -22.97 7.58 4.11
CA GLY A 8 -24.26 7.83 3.48
C GLY A 8 -24.31 7.16 2.12
N ASP A 9 -25.46 6.56 1.84
CA ASP A 9 -25.78 6.04 0.52
C ASP A 9 -26.01 7.18 -0.46
N GLY A 10 -25.44 7.08 -1.66
CA GLY A 10 -25.94 7.87 -2.78
C GLY A 10 -26.05 7.04 -4.06
N ALA A 11 -26.55 7.67 -5.12
CA ALA A 11 -27.09 6.96 -6.27
C ALA A 11 -26.02 6.57 -7.30
N HIS A 12 -24.93 7.35 -7.43
CA HIS A 12 -23.87 7.09 -8.43
C HIS A 12 -22.46 7.53 -7.99
N ILE A 13 -21.42 6.94 -8.62
CA ILE A 13 -20.00 7.32 -8.46
C ILE A 13 -19.83 8.79 -8.86
N TYR A 14 -19.06 9.57 -8.09
CA TYR A 14 -18.84 11.02 -8.27
C TYR A 14 -20.03 11.94 -7.99
N GLU A 15 -21.16 11.42 -7.50
CA GLU A 15 -22.18 12.28 -6.93
C GLU A 15 -21.79 12.76 -5.53
N ARG A 16 -22.19 14.00 -5.25
CA ARG A 16 -22.10 14.62 -3.93
C ARG A 16 -22.96 13.83 -2.93
N CYS A 17 -22.39 13.31 -1.84
CA CYS A 17 -23.18 12.67 -0.77
C CYS A 17 -24.24 13.66 -0.28
N ARG A 18 -25.53 13.34 -0.47
CA ARG A 18 -26.65 14.19 -0.03
C ARG A 18 -26.65 14.37 1.49
N LYS A 19 -26.25 13.34 2.24
CA LYS A 19 -26.18 13.32 3.71
C LYS A 19 -25.11 14.26 4.29
N CYS A 20 -24.06 14.59 3.54
CA CYS A 20 -23.05 15.60 3.95
C CYS A 20 -23.03 16.83 3.05
N SER A 21 -24.14 17.12 2.35
CA SER A 21 -24.30 18.28 1.47
C SER A 21 -23.21 18.37 0.39
N GLY A 22 -22.72 17.22 -0.06
CA GLY A 22 -21.70 17.12 -1.10
C GLY A 22 -20.26 17.35 -0.68
N ARG A 23 -19.98 17.35 0.63
CA ARG A 23 -18.61 17.36 1.15
C ARG A 23 -17.82 16.09 0.82
N GLY A 24 -18.48 14.97 0.54
CA GLY A 24 -17.86 13.73 0.12
C GLY A 24 -18.36 13.27 -1.25
N PHE A 25 -17.48 12.62 -2.00
CA PHE A 25 -17.79 11.95 -3.25
C PHE A 25 -17.97 10.46 -3.00
N LEU A 26 -18.90 9.86 -3.74
CA LEU A 26 -19.17 8.43 -3.68
C LEU A 26 -18.18 7.69 -4.58
N TYR A 27 -17.46 6.72 -4.00
CA TYR A 27 -16.54 5.87 -4.74
C TYR A 27 -17.05 4.44 -4.72
N LYS A 28 -16.96 3.75 -5.87
CA LYS A 28 -17.11 2.29 -5.90
C LYS A 28 -15.72 1.71 -5.82
N ARG A 29 -15.23 1.54 -4.60
CA ARG A 29 -14.02 0.76 -4.38
C ARG A 29 -14.31 -0.66 -4.86
N SER A 30 -13.55 -1.14 -5.83
CA SER A 30 -13.80 -2.44 -6.47
C SER A 30 -12.53 -3.21 -6.79
N LYS A 31 -11.37 -2.64 -6.45
CA LYS A 31 -10.06 -3.19 -6.76
C LYS A 31 -9.04 -2.80 -5.70
N ILE A 32 -7.82 -3.31 -5.84
CA ILE A 32 -6.65 -2.80 -5.12
C ILE A 32 -5.70 -2.11 -6.09
N PHE A 33 -4.85 -1.23 -5.58
CA PHE A 33 -3.78 -0.60 -6.33
C PHE A 33 -2.46 -1.26 -5.98
N ILE A 34 -1.65 -1.60 -6.98
CA ILE A 34 -0.33 -2.20 -6.80
C ILE A 34 0.72 -1.23 -7.35
N SER A 35 1.59 -0.76 -6.46
CA SER A 35 2.75 0.07 -6.76
C SER A 35 4.01 -0.76 -6.63
N HIS A 36 4.89 -0.72 -7.62
CA HIS A 36 6.10 -1.53 -7.66
C HIS A 36 7.11 -0.96 -8.67
N THR A 37 8.34 -1.48 -8.66
CA THR A 37 9.26 -1.31 -9.79
C THR A 37 9.05 -2.42 -10.83
N LYS A 38 9.22 -2.11 -12.11
CA LYS A 38 9.16 -3.11 -13.19
C LYS A 38 10.27 -4.17 -13.11
N ARG A 39 11.37 -3.86 -12.40
CA ARG A 39 12.53 -4.74 -12.28
C ARG A 39 12.26 -5.94 -11.35
N ASP A 40 11.38 -5.79 -10.35
CA ASP A 40 11.03 -6.82 -9.37
C ASP A 40 9.95 -7.79 -9.90
N LYS A 41 10.16 -8.35 -11.08
CA LYS A 41 9.14 -9.14 -11.80
C LYS A 41 8.65 -10.35 -10.99
N GLU A 42 9.55 -11.18 -10.48
CA GLU A 42 9.19 -12.42 -9.78
C GLU A 42 8.37 -12.15 -8.51
N PHE A 43 8.74 -11.10 -7.77
CA PHE A 43 8.00 -10.71 -6.57
C PHE A 43 6.60 -10.20 -6.90
N CYS A 44 6.49 -9.39 -7.96
CA CYS A 44 5.18 -8.93 -8.44
C CYS A 44 4.32 -10.08 -8.97
N ASP A 45 4.89 -11.00 -9.75
CA ASP A 45 4.19 -12.18 -10.28
C ASP A 45 3.68 -13.08 -9.13
N THR A 46 4.45 -13.18 -8.04
CA THR A 46 4.02 -13.87 -6.81
C THR A 46 2.80 -13.20 -6.21
N PHE A 47 2.82 -11.87 -6.02
CA PHE A 47 1.65 -11.14 -5.49
C PHE A 47 0.44 -11.21 -6.44
N ASP A 48 0.64 -11.07 -7.75
CA ASP A 48 -0.40 -11.21 -8.77
C ASP A 48 -1.06 -12.59 -8.72
N SER A 49 -0.29 -13.65 -8.43
CA SER A 49 -0.85 -14.99 -8.24
C SER A 49 -1.79 -15.08 -7.03
N ILE A 50 -1.48 -14.37 -5.92
CA ILE A 50 -2.36 -14.29 -4.74
C ILE A 50 -3.66 -13.58 -5.12
N VAL A 51 -3.54 -12.42 -5.77
CA VAL A 51 -4.68 -11.62 -6.25
C VAL A 51 -5.59 -12.44 -7.16
N ALA A 52 -5.01 -13.17 -8.12
CA ALA A 52 -5.72 -14.03 -9.06
C ALA A 52 -6.47 -15.16 -8.33
N ARG A 53 -5.86 -15.79 -7.32
CA ARG A 53 -6.49 -16.84 -6.51
C ARG A 53 -7.70 -16.32 -5.71
N VAL A 54 -7.62 -15.10 -5.18
CA VAL A 54 -8.76 -14.46 -4.49
C VAL A 54 -9.84 -14.05 -5.48
N GLY A 55 -9.49 -13.86 -6.76
CA GLY A 55 -10.39 -13.31 -7.78
C GLY A 55 -10.79 -11.88 -7.44
N PHE A 56 -9.83 -11.08 -6.97
CA PHE A 56 -10.04 -9.68 -6.61
C PHE A 56 -9.38 -8.79 -7.68
N PRO A 57 -10.08 -7.83 -8.29
CA PRO A 57 -9.46 -6.99 -9.32
C PRO A 57 -8.29 -6.19 -8.75
N ALA A 58 -7.21 -6.07 -9.51
CA ALA A 58 -6.08 -5.22 -9.19
C ALA A 58 -5.76 -4.28 -10.35
N TYR A 59 -5.26 -3.10 -10.00
CA TYR A 59 -4.65 -2.16 -10.94
C TYR A 59 -3.16 -2.10 -10.64
N ARG A 60 -2.35 -2.52 -11.62
CA ARG A 60 -0.90 -2.49 -11.55
C ARG A 60 -0.37 -1.26 -12.28
N SER A 61 0.35 -0.40 -11.57
CA SER A 61 0.83 0.89 -12.08
C SER A 61 2.12 0.70 -12.88
N GLU A 62 2.01 0.57 -14.21
CA GLU A 62 3.18 0.52 -15.10
C GLU A 62 3.24 1.78 -15.99
N PHE A 63 4.21 2.65 -15.70
CA PHE A 63 4.33 4.00 -16.28
C PHE A 63 4.42 4.02 -17.82
N GLU A 64 4.99 2.98 -18.43
CA GLU A 64 5.31 2.98 -19.87
C GLU A 64 4.06 2.94 -20.78
N ASN A 65 2.88 2.64 -20.20
CA ASN A 65 1.64 2.44 -20.96
C ASN A 65 0.54 3.48 -20.67
N ILE A 66 0.80 4.51 -19.85
CA ILE A 66 -0.24 5.48 -19.46
C ILE A 66 -0.18 6.73 -20.35
N GLU A 67 -1.31 7.09 -20.96
CA GLU A 67 -1.43 8.32 -21.76
C GLU A 67 -1.21 9.58 -20.90
N LYS A 68 -0.60 10.61 -21.50
CA LYS A 68 -0.32 11.84 -20.76
C LYS A 68 -1.58 12.70 -20.62
N PRO A 69 -1.87 13.24 -19.42
CA PRO A 69 -1.04 13.19 -18.23
C PRO A 69 -1.41 12.02 -17.29
N ALA A 70 -0.43 11.15 -17.01
CA ALA A 70 -0.63 9.90 -16.27
C ALA A 70 -1.26 10.05 -14.88
N TRP A 71 -1.03 11.20 -14.22
CA TRP A 71 -1.55 11.47 -12.88
C TRP A 71 -3.08 11.35 -12.77
N LYS A 72 -3.83 11.66 -13.84
CA LYS A 72 -5.30 11.56 -13.82
C LYS A 72 -5.77 10.12 -13.65
N ASP A 73 -5.15 9.21 -14.39
CA ASP A 73 -5.51 7.80 -14.36
C ASP A 73 -5.10 7.14 -13.04
N ILE A 74 -3.99 7.56 -12.47
CA ILE A 74 -3.52 7.10 -11.15
C ILE A 74 -4.46 7.57 -10.05
N ILE A 75 -4.79 8.87 -10.01
CA ILE A 75 -5.75 9.38 -9.03
C ILE A 75 -7.08 8.63 -9.15
N LYS A 76 -7.56 8.40 -10.36
CA LYS A 76 -8.78 7.62 -10.58
C LYS A 76 -8.62 6.18 -10.09
N ALA A 77 -7.54 5.51 -10.44
CA ALA A 77 -7.28 4.14 -10.04
C ALA A 77 -7.15 3.98 -8.52
N ILE A 78 -6.47 4.91 -7.83
CA ILE A 78 -6.36 4.95 -6.37
C ILE A 78 -7.74 5.21 -5.74
N ASN A 79 -8.53 6.16 -6.26
CA ASN A 79 -9.90 6.43 -5.76
C ASN A 79 -10.84 5.22 -5.90
N ASP A 80 -10.66 4.43 -6.96
CA ASP A 80 -11.42 3.20 -7.20
C ASP A 80 -10.88 1.99 -6.38
N SER A 81 -9.81 2.19 -5.59
CA SER A 81 -9.13 1.12 -4.84
C SER A 81 -9.48 1.11 -3.35
N PHE A 82 -9.49 -0.08 -2.74
CA PHE A 82 -9.65 -0.26 -1.29
C PHE A 82 -8.39 0.07 -0.50
N ALA A 83 -7.25 -0.26 -1.07
CA ALA A 83 -5.93 -0.08 -0.49
C ALA A 83 -4.90 0.04 -1.61
N ILE A 84 -3.74 0.60 -1.27
CA ILE A 84 -2.52 0.54 -2.07
C ILE A 84 -1.54 -0.45 -1.44
N PHE A 85 -0.98 -1.32 -2.26
CA PHE A 85 0.09 -2.24 -1.91
C PHE A 85 1.35 -1.80 -2.62
N VAL A 86 2.33 -1.34 -1.85
CA VAL A 86 3.67 -1.03 -2.35
C VAL A 86 4.56 -2.24 -2.16
N LEU A 87 4.97 -2.83 -3.27
CA LEU A 87 5.84 -4.01 -3.32
C LEU A 87 7.30 -3.56 -3.41
N ILE A 88 8.07 -3.87 -2.37
CA ILE A 88 9.49 -3.52 -2.22
C ILE A 88 10.31 -4.79 -2.45
N GLY A 89 10.74 -5.03 -3.68
CA GLY A 89 11.61 -6.15 -4.00
C GLY A 89 13.10 -5.77 -3.96
N LYS A 90 13.94 -6.75 -4.34
CA LYS A 90 15.40 -6.65 -4.28
C LYS A 90 15.94 -5.61 -5.25
N GLU A 91 15.42 -5.57 -6.48
CA GLU A 91 15.90 -4.68 -7.52
C GLU A 91 15.65 -3.21 -7.16
N LEU A 92 14.53 -2.90 -6.50
CA LEU A 92 14.27 -1.54 -6.00
C LEU A 92 15.33 -1.10 -4.99
N VAL A 93 15.65 -1.96 -4.03
CA VAL A 93 16.64 -1.69 -2.97
C VAL A 93 18.04 -1.59 -3.55
N GLU A 94 18.44 -2.54 -4.42
CA GLU A 94 19.76 -2.58 -5.06
C GLU A 94 20.01 -1.38 -6.00
N SER A 95 18.98 -0.95 -6.72
CA SER A 95 19.07 0.24 -7.59
C SER A 95 19.38 1.50 -6.78
N GLN A 96 18.84 1.61 -5.57
CA GLN A 96 19.14 2.71 -4.67
C GLN A 96 20.56 2.62 -4.08
N ASP A 97 20.97 1.43 -3.63
CA ASP A 97 22.30 1.22 -3.03
C ASP A 97 23.43 1.43 -4.06
N SER A 98 23.19 1.11 -5.32
CA SER A 98 24.12 1.34 -6.44
C SER A 98 24.15 2.80 -6.93
N GLY A 99 23.20 3.64 -6.51
CA GLY A 99 23.13 5.05 -6.90
C GLY A 99 22.58 5.29 -8.32
N ASP A 100 21.90 4.32 -8.94
CA ASP A 100 21.29 4.44 -10.27
C ASP A 100 20.26 5.58 -10.32
N PRO A 101 20.47 6.71 -11.02
CA PRO A 101 19.55 7.83 -10.99
C PRO A 101 18.09 7.47 -11.38
N GLU A 102 17.86 6.37 -12.10
CA GLU A 102 16.51 5.89 -12.39
C GLU A 102 15.69 5.57 -11.13
N TRP A 103 16.32 5.10 -10.04
CA TRP A 103 15.64 4.75 -8.79
C TRP A 103 14.89 5.96 -8.21
N ARG A 104 15.40 7.18 -8.41
CA ARG A 104 14.78 8.42 -7.92
C ARG A 104 13.43 8.69 -8.57
N PHE A 105 13.25 8.33 -9.85
CA PHE A 105 11.97 8.48 -10.51
C PHE A 105 10.94 7.52 -9.93
N THR A 106 11.32 6.26 -9.71
CA THR A 106 10.49 5.25 -9.05
C THR A 106 10.13 5.66 -7.62
N GLN A 107 11.09 6.16 -6.84
CA GLN A 107 10.84 6.63 -5.48
C GLN A 107 9.87 7.82 -5.45
N ASN A 108 10.11 8.85 -6.27
CA ASN A 108 9.23 10.02 -6.35
C ASN A 108 7.80 9.62 -6.74
N TRP A 109 7.69 8.61 -7.61
CA TRP A 109 6.42 8.05 -8.02
C TRP A 109 5.67 7.33 -6.90
N ILE A 110 6.35 6.39 -6.22
CA ILE A 110 5.81 5.69 -5.07
C ILE A 110 5.35 6.70 -4.00
N ALA A 111 6.18 7.73 -3.72
CA ALA A 111 5.84 8.77 -2.77
C ALA A 111 4.59 9.57 -3.19
N TYR A 112 4.43 9.87 -4.48
CA TYR A 112 3.23 10.50 -5.02
C TYR A 112 1.98 9.64 -4.81
N GLU A 113 2.03 8.36 -5.16
CA GLU A 113 0.91 7.43 -5.02
C GLU A 113 0.49 7.27 -3.54
N ILE A 114 1.47 7.11 -2.64
CA ILE A 114 1.25 7.08 -1.20
C ILE A 114 0.62 8.38 -0.69
N GLY A 115 1.11 9.54 -1.15
CA GLY A 115 0.56 10.84 -0.77
C GLY A 115 -0.91 10.98 -1.15
N VAL A 116 -1.27 10.58 -2.38
CA VAL A 116 -2.66 10.57 -2.85
C VAL A 116 -3.50 9.61 -2.01
N ALA A 117 -3.04 8.38 -1.81
CA ALA A 117 -3.73 7.36 -1.02
C ALA A 117 -3.99 7.82 0.43
N SER A 118 -2.98 8.41 1.06
CA SER A 118 -3.07 8.97 2.42
C SER A 118 -4.07 10.13 2.49
N GLN A 119 -4.07 11.04 1.50
CA GLN A 119 -5.01 12.16 1.47
C GLN A 119 -6.47 11.72 1.41
N ILE A 120 -6.77 10.60 0.74
CA ILE A 120 -8.14 10.06 0.64
C ILE A 120 -8.47 9.01 1.72
N GLY A 121 -7.54 8.74 2.63
CA GLY A 121 -7.74 7.84 3.76
C GLY A 121 -7.97 6.38 3.37
N ILE A 122 -7.26 5.86 2.36
CA ILE A 122 -7.19 4.42 2.10
C ILE A 122 -5.96 3.80 2.77
N ASP A 123 -6.01 2.49 3.00
CA ASP A 123 -4.90 1.77 3.60
C ASP A 123 -3.68 1.75 2.67
N VAL A 124 -2.50 1.96 3.26
CA VAL A 124 -1.21 1.97 2.58
C VAL A 124 -0.35 0.84 3.16
N TRP A 125 -0.12 -0.18 2.34
CA TRP A 125 0.70 -1.32 2.66
C TRP A 125 2.11 -1.16 2.09
N ALA A 126 3.12 -1.52 2.88
CA ALA A 126 4.46 -1.84 2.39
C ALA A 126 4.73 -3.33 2.62
N ILE A 127 5.06 -4.06 1.55
CA ILE A 127 5.42 -5.48 1.59
C ILE A 127 6.82 -5.66 1.03
N CYS A 128 7.72 -6.26 1.80
CA CYS A 128 9.12 -6.43 1.41
C CYS A 128 9.43 -7.87 0.98
N ASP A 129 10.21 -8.08 -0.08
CA ASP A 129 10.69 -9.40 -0.49
C ASP A 129 11.92 -9.85 0.31
N ASN A 130 11.78 -10.00 1.63
CA ASN A 130 12.89 -10.32 2.54
C ASN A 130 14.08 -9.34 2.42
N VAL A 131 13.79 -8.09 2.06
CA VAL A 131 14.75 -7.00 1.97
C VAL A 131 14.47 -5.93 3.01
N SER A 132 15.53 -5.24 3.44
CA SER A 132 15.38 -4.08 4.29
C SER A 132 15.11 -2.84 3.44
N ILE A 133 13.97 -2.19 3.66
CA ILE A 133 13.68 -0.89 3.07
C ILE A 133 14.83 0.11 3.29
N ASN A 134 15.20 0.87 2.26
CA ASN A 134 16.31 1.83 2.29
C ASN A 134 15.90 3.24 1.85
N PHE A 135 14.61 3.50 1.59
CA PHE A 135 14.06 4.84 1.33
C PHE A 135 12.86 5.13 2.25
N PRO A 136 12.69 6.40 2.67
CA PRO A 136 11.58 6.78 3.53
C PRO A 136 10.24 6.64 2.80
N MET A 137 9.26 6.07 3.47
CA MET A 137 7.88 5.93 3.00
C MET A 137 6.92 6.51 4.05
N PRO A 138 6.52 7.78 3.90
CA PRO A 138 5.58 8.41 4.82
C PRO A 138 4.20 7.77 4.74
N CYS A 139 3.40 7.92 5.78
CA CYS A 139 1.98 7.56 5.78
C CYS A 139 1.64 6.07 5.52
N ILE A 140 2.60 5.15 5.58
CA ILE A 140 2.29 3.72 5.67
C ILE A 140 1.56 3.46 6.99
N ASN A 141 0.47 2.69 6.92
CA ASN A 141 -0.24 2.22 8.09
C ASN A 141 -0.23 0.70 8.25
N ASN A 142 0.24 -0.06 7.25
CA ASN A 142 0.37 -1.52 7.31
C ASN A 142 1.75 -1.96 6.75
N TYR A 143 2.53 -2.70 7.53
CA TYR A 143 3.90 -3.10 7.17
C TYR A 143 4.10 -4.61 7.31
N LEU A 144 4.54 -5.26 6.22
CA LEU A 144 4.90 -6.67 6.15
C LEU A 144 6.36 -6.80 5.66
N PRO A 145 7.35 -6.89 6.57
CA PRO A 145 8.77 -6.89 6.22
C PRO A 145 9.29 -8.26 5.75
N THR A 146 8.41 -9.19 5.39
CA THR A 146 8.74 -10.57 4.99
C THR A 146 8.21 -10.88 3.58
N GLY A 147 8.96 -11.71 2.86
CA GLY A 147 8.66 -12.08 1.48
C GLY A 147 7.47 -13.03 1.35
N LEU A 148 6.84 -13.00 0.18
CA LEU A 148 5.64 -13.78 -0.13
C LEU A 148 5.93 -15.21 -0.62
N GLY A 149 7.21 -15.60 -0.68
CA GLY A 149 7.63 -16.92 -1.15
C GLY A 149 7.44 -18.04 -0.11
N GLU A 150 7.18 -17.69 1.15
CA GLU A 150 6.89 -18.66 2.22
C GLU A 150 5.38 -18.90 2.30
N ASP A 151 4.96 -20.17 2.38
CA ASP A 151 3.55 -20.57 2.37
C ASP A 151 2.71 -19.84 3.42
N GLU A 152 3.24 -19.65 4.64
CA GLU A 152 2.53 -18.94 5.71
C GLU A 152 2.28 -17.46 5.36
N THR A 153 3.31 -16.76 4.86
CA THR A 153 3.20 -15.36 4.46
C THR A 153 2.31 -15.19 3.21
N PHE A 154 2.38 -16.14 2.28
CA PHE A 154 1.50 -16.20 1.11
C PHE A 154 0.03 -16.33 1.51
N GLU A 155 -0.28 -17.30 2.37
CA GLU A 155 -1.64 -17.55 2.86
C GLU A 155 -2.16 -16.40 3.73
N TYR A 156 -1.27 -15.78 4.51
CA TYR A 156 -1.59 -14.58 5.26
C TYR A 156 -2.01 -13.43 4.31
N ALA A 157 -1.20 -13.11 3.30
CA ALA A 157 -1.51 -12.07 2.33
C ALA A 157 -2.80 -12.38 1.55
N ARG A 158 -3.05 -13.65 1.20
CA ARG A 158 -4.34 -14.11 0.64
C ARG A 158 -5.51 -13.74 1.54
N SER A 159 -5.40 -14.04 2.84
CA SER A 159 -6.46 -13.73 3.82
C SER A 159 -6.72 -12.22 3.97
N VAL A 160 -5.69 -11.39 3.82
CA VAL A 160 -5.82 -9.92 3.84
C VAL A 160 -6.62 -9.45 2.61
N LEU A 161 -6.32 -9.98 1.44
CA LEU A 161 -7.05 -9.65 0.21
C LEU A 161 -8.50 -10.14 0.22
N GLU A 162 -8.78 -11.31 0.80
CA GLU A 162 -10.14 -11.80 1.02
C GLU A 162 -10.94 -10.84 1.91
N LYS A 163 -10.35 -10.36 2.99
CA LYS A 163 -10.97 -9.36 3.87
C LYS A 163 -11.29 -8.07 3.13
N TYR A 164 -10.38 -7.57 2.27
CA TYR A 164 -10.69 -6.40 1.44
C TYR A 164 -11.81 -6.66 0.44
N LYS A 165 -11.87 -7.85 -0.17
CA LYS A 165 -12.98 -8.26 -1.05
C LYS A 165 -14.32 -8.28 -0.33
N GLU A 166 -14.32 -8.59 0.98
CA GLU A 166 -15.47 -8.50 1.87
C GLU A 166 -15.76 -7.08 2.39
N GLY A 167 -15.02 -6.07 1.94
CA GLY A 167 -15.18 -4.67 2.33
C GLY A 167 -14.58 -4.32 3.70
N LYS A 168 -13.70 -5.18 4.26
CA LYS A 168 -12.94 -4.85 5.48
C LYS A 168 -11.78 -3.91 5.17
N THR A 169 -11.28 -3.25 6.21
CA THR A 169 -10.14 -2.34 6.17
C THR A 169 -9.19 -2.63 7.33
N PHE A 170 -7.98 -2.08 7.24
CA PHE A 170 -6.89 -2.25 8.21
C PHE A 170 -6.37 -0.89 8.67
N PRO A 171 -7.21 -0.07 9.35
CA PRO A 171 -6.77 1.22 9.86
C PRO A 171 -5.73 1.03 10.96
N TYR A 172 -4.87 2.03 11.18
CA TYR A 172 -3.98 2.05 12.34
C TYR A 172 -4.67 2.73 13.54
N PRO A 173 -4.58 2.16 14.76
CA PRO A 173 -4.07 0.82 15.07
C PRO A 173 -5.09 -0.28 14.75
N PHE A 174 -4.62 -1.40 14.21
CA PHE A 174 -5.43 -2.59 13.98
C PHE A 174 -5.15 -3.64 15.05
N ARG A 175 -6.06 -3.74 16.01
CA ARG A 175 -5.98 -4.71 17.12
C ARG A 175 -4.65 -4.58 17.88
N ASP A 176 -3.95 -5.69 18.04
CA ASP A 176 -2.67 -5.88 18.73
C ASP A 176 -1.45 -5.75 17.80
N LEU A 177 -1.65 -5.38 16.53
CA LEU A 177 -0.57 -5.22 15.56
C LEU A 177 0.09 -3.83 15.58
N GLY A 178 -0.49 -2.87 16.32
CA GLY A 178 -0.02 -1.49 16.33
C GLY A 178 1.37 -1.35 16.96
N VAL A 179 2.31 -0.82 16.20
CA VAL A 179 3.67 -0.48 16.63
C VAL A 179 3.92 0.99 16.35
N GLU A 180 4.59 1.67 17.28
CA GLU A 180 5.03 3.05 17.10
C GLU A 180 6.55 3.13 17.08
N CYS A 181 7.09 3.92 16.16
CA CYS A 181 8.51 4.22 16.11
C CYS A 181 8.98 4.90 17.40
N LEU A 182 9.95 4.29 18.09
CA LEU A 182 10.42 4.73 19.40
C LEU A 182 11.13 6.10 19.37
N TYR A 183 11.65 6.51 18.21
CA TYR A 183 12.41 7.75 18.07
C TYR A 183 11.49 9.00 18.10
N ASP A 184 11.86 9.97 18.94
CA ASP A 184 11.03 11.14 19.26
C ASP A 184 10.72 12.06 18.08
N ASP A 185 11.60 12.12 17.09
CA ASP A 185 11.48 12.89 15.86
C ASP A 185 10.72 12.16 14.74
N CYS A 186 10.30 10.90 14.96
CA CYS A 186 9.54 10.13 13.97
C CYS A 186 8.13 9.79 14.43
N LYS A 187 7.98 9.07 15.55
CA LYS A 187 6.69 8.63 16.13
C LYS A 187 5.67 8.06 15.12
N LEU A 188 6.13 7.52 13.99
CA LEU A 188 5.23 6.91 13.01
C LEU A 188 4.59 5.67 13.65
N GLY A 189 3.26 5.65 13.68
CA GLY A 189 2.47 4.48 14.04
C GLY A 189 2.05 3.69 12.81
N PHE A 190 2.19 2.36 12.85
CA PHE A 190 1.76 1.44 11.79
C PHE A 190 1.43 0.05 12.35
N ASN A 191 0.68 -0.74 11.60
CA ASN A 191 0.40 -2.13 11.91
C ASN A 191 1.55 -3.01 11.41
N LEU A 192 2.18 -3.78 12.29
CA LEU A 192 3.20 -4.75 11.92
C LEU A 192 2.57 -6.13 11.75
N HIS A 193 2.54 -6.62 10.51
CA HIS A 193 1.81 -7.83 10.12
C HIS A 193 2.64 -9.11 10.19
N THR A 194 3.74 -9.09 10.93
CA THR A 194 4.55 -10.28 11.19
C THR A 194 5.06 -10.24 12.63
N PRO A 195 5.02 -11.36 13.36
CA PRO A 195 5.64 -11.43 14.67
C PRO A 195 7.16 -11.31 14.52
N LEU A 196 7.79 -10.45 15.33
CA LEU A 196 9.25 -10.36 15.39
C LEU A 196 9.79 -11.36 16.41
N ALA A 197 10.66 -12.25 15.95
CA ALA A 197 11.38 -13.15 16.84
C ALA A 197 12.20 -12.34 17.87
N PRO A 198 12.45 -12.88 19.08
CA PRO A 198 13.31 -12.22 20.05
C PRO A 198 14.67 -11.89 19.42
N ARG A 199 15.02 -10.60 19.38
CA ARG A 199 16.25 -10.01 18.77
C ARG A 199 16.18 -9.74 17.27
N HIS A 200 15.07 -10.00 16.60
CA HIS A 200 14.88 -9.50 15.24
C HIS A 200 14.62 -7.99 15.29
N GLU A 201 15.24 -7.25 14.38
CA GLU A 201 15.07 -5.81 14.23
C GLU A 201 14.59 -5.54 12.82
N ILE A 202 13.66 -4.61 12.68
CA ILE A 202 13.22 -4.10 11.37
C ILE A 202 13.58 -2.63 11.27
N LYS A 203 13.61 -2.08 10.05
CA LYS A 203 13.72 -0.62 9.88
C LYS A 203 12.33 0.01 9.95
N CYS A 204 12.20 1.10 10.70
CA CYS A 204 11.03 1.96 10.61
C CYS A 204 10.89 2.44 9.16
N PRO A 205 9.72 2.28 8.51
CA PRO A 205 9.58 2.61 7.10
C PRO A 205 9.69 4.12 6.80
N GLN A 206 9.50 4.98 7.81
CA GLN A 206 9.63 6.43 7.66
C GLN A 206 11.06 6.93 7.90
N CYS A 207 11.65 6.62 9.06
CA CYS A 207 12.96 7.19 9.43
C CYS A 207 14.14 6.25 9.16
N LEU A 208 13.88 5.02 8.69
CA LEU A 208 14.87 3.98 8.36
C LEU A 208 15.77 3.53 9.50
N ARG A 209 15.58 4.05 10.71
CA ARG A 209 16.27 3.59 11.91
C ARG A 209 15.67 2.26 12.35
N LYS A 210 16.51 1.43 12.95
CA LYS A 210 16.13 0.12 13.45
C LYS A 210 15.20 0.24 14.64
N ILE A 211 14.16 -0.58 14.67
CA ILE A 211 13.20 -0.70 15.75
C ILE A 211 12.96 -2.19 16.04
N LYS A 212 12.38 -2.46 17.21
CA LYS A 212 12.11 -3.80 17.72
C LYS A 212 10.62 -3.95 17.96
#